data_AF-A0A7Z9U8Y5-F1
#
_entry.id   AF-A0A7Z9U8Y5-F1
#
_cell.length_a   1.000
_cell.length_b   1.000
_cell.length_c   1.000
_cell.angle_alpha   90.00
_cell.angle_beta   90.00
_cell.angle_gamma   90.00
#
_symmetry.space_group_name_H-M   'P 1'
#
loop_
_entity.id
_entity.type
_entity.pdbx_description
1 polymer ?
#
loop_
_entity_poly.entity_id
_entity_poly.type
_entity_poly.pdbx_seq_one_letter_code
_entity_poly.pdbx_strand_id
1 'polypeptide(L)'
;MSLERYKDLLSDAVDALPDPSQKLPDINDPYVARSALQKALRRGDVGRAEQAARSLLNDPQRLWKGLGVTVFEDFGSVPVDVRGQVVTACASKKVRSDLGGDLVVTRALIGQLCDVPRDRRVDEAYMFAGVLERSPLTARQRRRLSPELKELLDRAGELIRRCERPVPRRSFKTVLARECDAFLVEMYEAGCIDEEELVLCIQGRKTTQCLLPVLYPLTRPVSPRQRAFSLTVACPAGTYRDTYDIPLYALDGYTRTGSRALELLFWATPRLQSLLKSLKSRSTKMKALAALLFVVEGGVCAEEVSDPLYDELKHVSRGRWSGLPAEMIPEALEAMLEAIPHLNQLRQETWGS
;
A
#
# COMPACT_ATOMS: atom_id res chain seq x y z
N MET A 1 6.79 17.51 -20.61
CA MET A 1 5.99 18.36 -19.68
C MET A 1 6.78 18.65 -18.40
N SER A 2 6.64 19.85 -17.83
CA SER A 2 7.33 20.25 -16.59
C SER A 2 6.49 19.92 -15.34
N LEU A 3 7.15 19.53 -14.25
CA LEU A 3 6.53 19.37 -12.93
C LEU A 3 5.96 20.68 -12.35
N GLU A 4 6.26 21.82 -12.99
CA GLU A 4 5.81 23.15 -12.54
C GLU A 4 4.28 23.27 -12.50
N ARG A 5 3.54 22.69 -13.47
CA ARG A 5 2.07 22.69 -13.44
C ARG A 5 1.51 22.10 -12.13
N TYR A 6 2.13 21.03 -11.64
CA TYR A 6 1.68 20.38 -10.41
C TYR A 6 2.07 21.15 -9.16
N LYS A 7 3.09 22.01 -9.22
CA LYS A 7 3.39 22.94 -8.15
C LYS A 7 2.29 24.00 -8.05
N ASP A 8 1.81 24.51 -9.19
CA ASP A 8 0.71 25.49 -9.21
C ASP A 8 -0.58 24.87 -8.64
N LEU A 9 -0.96 23.67 -9.11
CA LEU A 9 -2.11 22.94 -8.56
C LEU A 9 -1.97 22.63 -7.05
N LEU A 10 -0.75 22.35 -6.59
CA LEU A 10 -0.48 22.14 -5.17
C LEU A 10 -0.56 23.44 -4.38
N SER A 11 -0.19 24.58 -4.98
CA SER A 11 -0.37 25.91 -4.37
C SER A 11 -1.85 26.19 -4.13
N ASP A 12 -2.69 25.98 -5.15
CA ASP A 12 -4.14 26.15 -5.04
C ASP A 12 -4.73 25.29 -3.92
N ALA A 13 -4.25 24.04 -3.80
CA ALA A 13 -4.69 23.13 -2.73
C ALA A 13 -4.19 23.55 -1.34
N VAL A 14 -3.02 24.16 -1.24
CA VAL A 14 -2.51 24.75 0.00
C VAL A 14 -3.34 25.97 0.41
N ASP A 15 -3.71 26.82 -0.54
CA ASP A 15 -4.52 28.01 -0.29
C ASP A 15 -5.96 27.64 0.12
N ALA A 16 -6.47 26.51 -0.36
CA ALA A 16 -7.79 25.97 -0.01
C ALA A 16 -7.81 25.14 1.29
N LEU A 17 -6.70 25.06 2.04
CA LEU A 17 -6.61 24.24 3.24
C LEU A 17 -7.65 24.67 4.30
N PRO A 18 -8.43 23.72 4.84
CA PRO A 18 -9.28 24.02 5.99
C PRO A 18 -8.44 24.31 7.24
N ASP A 19 -9.11 24.87 8.24
CA ASP A 19 -8.55 25.02 9.57
C ASP A 19 -7.97 23.69 10.08
N PRO A 20 -6.86 23.74 10.85
CA PRO A 20 -6.22 22.54 11.38
C PRO A 20 -7.20 21.69 12.18
N SER A 21 -7.15 20.37 11.94
CA SER A 21 -7.90 19.41 12.73
C SER A 21 -7.47 19.43 14.20
N GLN A 22 -8.28 18.82 15.06
CA GLN A 22 -7.96 18.68 16.48
C GLN A 22 -6.56 18.08 16.66
N LYS A 23 -5.71 18.76 17.43
CA LYS A 23 -4.34 18.32 17.67
C LYS A 23 -4.31 17.07 18.57
N LEU A 24 -4.16 15.91 17.95
CA LEU A 24 -3.83 14.66 18.63
C LEU A 24 -2.37 14.67 19.11
N PRO A 25 -1.98 13.88 20.14
CA PRO A 25 -0.58 13.72 20.55
C PRO A 25 0.31 13.13 19.45
N ASP A 26 1.62 13.39 19.48
CA ASP A 26 2.54 12.85 18.47
C ASP A 26 2.90 11.37 18.75
N ILE A 27 3.15 10.62 17.68
CA ILE A 27 3.55 9.21 17.69
C ILE A 27 5.08 9.14 17.72
N ASN A 28 5.64 8.77 18.86
CA ASN A 28 7.10 8.80 19.06
C ASN A 28 7.89 7.75 18.26
N ASP A 29 7.29 6.61 17.88
CA ASP A 29 7.96 5.61 17.05
C ASP A 29 7.72 5.89 15.55
N PRO A 30 8.76 6.20 14.75
CA PRO A 30 8.61 6.57 13.34
C PRO A 30 8.13 5.42 12.44
N TYR A 31 8.29 4.16 12.86
CA TYR A 31 7.73 3.02 12.12
C TYR A 31 6.23 2.90 12.35
N VAL A 32 5.79 3.13 13.59
CA VAL A 32 4.36 3.20 13.93
C VAL A 32 3.71 4.40 13.25
N ALA A 33 4.33 5.58 13.28
CA ALA A 33 3.83 6.76 12.58
C ALA A 33 3.72 6.51 11.07
N ARG A 34 4.72 5.88 10.43
CA ARG A 34 4.63 5.52 9.00
C ARG A 34 3.50 4.54 8.71
N SER A 35 3.33 3.52 9.55
CA SER A 35 2.24 2.54 9.45
C SER A 35 0.87 3.20 9.62
N ALA A 36 0.74 4.11 10.59
CA ALA A 36 -0.46 4.88 10.87
C ALA A 36 -0.84 5.78 9.68
N LEU A 37 0.12 6.54 9.14
CA LEU A 37 -0.10 7.43 7.99
C LEU A 37 -0.70 6.67 6.80
N GLN A 38 -0.09 5.55 6.41
CA GLN A 38 -0.56 4.77 5.28
C GLN A 38 -1.98 4.21 5.50
N LYS A 39 -2.23 3.64 6.69
CA LYS A 39 -3.52 3.02 7.00
C LYS A 39 -4.63 4.03 7.22
N ALA A 40 -4.32 5.20 7.78
CA ALA A 40 -5.25 6.32 7.89
C ALA A 40 -5.64 6.84 6.51
N LEU A 41 -4.67 7.00 5.60
CA LEU A 41 -4.94 7.35 4.19
C LEU A 41 -5.82 6.30 3.50
N ARG A 42 -5.62 5.00 3.72
CA ARG A 42 -6.54 3.96 3.19
C ARG A 42 -7.97 4.12 3.70
N ARG A 43 -8.15 4.63 4.91
CA ARG A 43 -9.43 4.76 5.63
C ARG A 43 -10.10 6.12 5.52
N GLY A 44 -9.49 7.08 4.83
CA GLY A 44 -10.01 8.45 4.77
C GLY A 44 -9.96 9.19 6.10
N ASP A 45 -9.13 8.72 7.04
CA ASP A 45 -8.99 9.35 8.35
C ASP A 45 -7.98 10.49 8.28
N VAL A 46 -8.48 11.69 7.93
CA VAL A 46 -7.67 12.91 7.82
C VAL A 46 -6.95 13.21 9.14
N GLY A 47 -7.64 13.13 10.28
CA GLY A 47 -7.06 13.47 11.59
C GLY A 47 -5.90 12.57 11.98
N ARG A 48 -6.05 11.24 11.82
CA ARG A 48 -4.96 10.28 12.08
C ARG A 48 -3.84 10.37 11.06
N ALA A 49 -4.14 10.68 9.79
CA ALA A 49 -3.12 10.91 8.78
C ALA A 49 -2.29 12.16 9.10
N GLU A 50 -2.93 13.27 9.50
CA GLU A 50 -2.25 14.51 9.90
C GLU A 50 -1.40 14.32 11.17
N GLN A 51 -1.93 13.61 12.17
CA GLN A 51 -1.17 13.23 13.38
C GLN A 51 0.10 12.46 13.02
N ALA A 52 -0.03 11.42 12.20
CA ALA A 52 1.08 10.59 11.78
C ALA A 52 2.11 11.36 10.94
N ALA A 53 1.65 12.23 10.04
CA ALA A 53 2.52 13.10 9.24
C ALA A 53 3.31 14.08 10.11
N ARG A 54 2.66 14.74 11.08
CA ARG A 54 3.33 15.66 12.02
C ARG A 54 4.42 14.93 12.82
N SER A 55 4.11 13.71 13.28
CA SER A 55 5.05 12.85 14.00
C SER A 55 6.30 12.50 13.18
N LEU A 56 6.15 12.41 11.85
CA LEU A 56 7.24 12.12 10.92
C LEU A 56 8.03 13.35 10.47
N LEU A 57 7.70 14.58 10.91
CA LEU A 57 8.46 15.78 10.54
C LEU A 57 9.91 15.77 11.05
N ASN A 58 10.20 14.97 12.09
CA ASN A 58 11.55 14.73 12.58
C ASN A 58 12.36 13.79 11.66
N ASP A 59 11.70 13.06 10.74
CA ASP A 59 12.29 12.22 9.69
C ASP A 59 11.56 12.50 8.35
N PRO A 60 11.74 13.71 7.78
CA PRO A 60 10.98 14.13 6.59
C PRO A 60 11.26 13.23 5.39
N GLN A 61 12.45 12.64 5.30
CA GLN A 61 12.77 11.69 4.24
C GLN A 61 11.83 10.48 4.27
N ARG A 62 11.54 9.93 5.47
CA ARG A 62 10.58 8.84 5.63
C ARG A 62 9.15 9.25 5.31
N LEU A 63 8.75 10.47 5.70
CA LEU A 63 7.43 11.02 5.34
C LEU A 63 7.25 11.06 3.82
N TRP A 64 8.13 11.77 3.11
CA TRP A 64 7.99 12.00 1.68
C TRP A 64 8.20 10.74 0.85
N LYS A 65 9.18 9.90 1.20
CA LYS A 65 9.33 8.59 0.55
C LYS A 65 8.09 7.72 0.78
N GLY A 66 7.51 7.80 1.98
CA GLY A 66 6.30 7.09 2.34
C GLY A 66 5.08 7.52 1.52
N LEU A 67 4.81 8.83 1.44
CA LEU A 67 3.73 9.37 0.62
C LEU A 67 3.92 9.02 -0.87
N GLY A 68 5.14 9.15 -1.37
CA GLY A 68 5.49 8.77 -2.74
C GLY A 68 5.23 7.29 -3.02
N VAL A 69 5.49 6.38 -2.08
CA VAL A 69 5.14 4.96 -2.23
C VAL A 69 3.61 4.78 -2.19
N THR A 70 2.96 5.37 -1.19
CA THR A 70 1.53 5.22 -0.94
C THR A 70 0.67 5.68 -2.13
N VAL A 71 1.03 6.76 -2.83
CA VAL A 71 0.24 7.22 -3.99
C VAL A 71 0.21 6.23 -5.17
N PHE A 72 1.23 5.39 -5.32
CA PHE A 72 1.24 4.32 -6.33
C PHE A 72 0.73 3.00 -5.77
N GLU A 73 0.97 2.70 -4.49
CA GLU A 73 0.59 1.45 -3.83
C GLU A 73 -0.92 1.37 -3.57
N ASP A 74 -1.49 2.44 -3.04
CA ASP A 74 -2.83 2.47 -2.45
C ASP A 74 -3.85 3.29 -3.25
N PHE A 75 -3.37 4.04 -4.23
CA PHE A 75 -4.11 5.06 -4.97
C PHE A 75 -3.87 4.95 -6.48
N GLY A 76 -3.84 3.71 -7.00
CA GLY A 76 -3.64 3.44 -8.43
C GLY A 76 -4.57 4.25 -9.35
N SER A 77 -5.84 4.43 -8.99
CA SER A 77 -6.84 5.16 -9.77
C SER A 77 -6.92 6.66 -9.48
N VAL A 78 -6.01 7.21 -8.66
CA VAL A 78 -6.06 8.63 -8.30
C VAL A 78 -5.92 9.53 -9.54
N PRO A 79 -6.61 10.68 -9.60
CA PRO A 79 -6.42 11.63 -10.69
C PRO A 79 -4.94 11.97 -10.91
N VAL A 80 -4.55 12.09 -12.17
CA VAL A 80 -3.17 12.38 -12.57
C VAL A 80 -2.64 13.64 -11.90
N ASP A 81 -3.50 14.66 -11.73
CA ASP A 81 -3.16 15.91 -11.07
C ASP A 81 -2.74 15.71 -9.62
N VAL A 82 -3.51 14.96 -8.81
CA VAL A 82 -3.17 14.68 -7.41
C VAL A 82 -1.89 13.85 -7.33
N ARG A 83 -1.71 12.85 -8.21
CA ARG A 83 -0.46 12.07 -8.27
C ARG A 83 0.73 12.97 -8.60
N GLY A 84 0.57 13.86 -9.57
CA GLY A 84 1.58 14.82 -9.98
C GLY A 84 1.98 15.75 -8.83
N GLN A 85 1.01 16.27 -8.07
CA GLN A 85 1.27 17.07 -6.87
C GLN A 85 2.12 16.30 -5.84
N VAL A 86 1.76 15.04 -5.52
CA VAL A 86 2.53 14.20 -4.60
C VAL A 86 3.96 13.99 -5.12
N VAL A 87 4.11 13.59 -6.39
CA VAL A 87 5.43 13.32 -6.99
C VAL A 87 6.30 14.59 -6.99
N THR A 88 5.74 15.74 -7.36
CA THR A 88 6.42 17.04 -7.35
C THR A 88 6.86 17.44 -5.94
N ALA A 89 5.97 17.33 -4.95
CA ALA A 89 6.28 17.63 -3.55
C ALA A 89 7.39 16.71 -3.01
N CYS A 90 7.34 15.42 -3.32
CA CYS A 90 8.36 14.47 -2.89
C CYS A 90 9.72 14.72 -3.57
N ALA A 91 9.72 15.15 -4.84
CA ALA A 91 10.93 15.38 -5.63
C ALA A 91 11.71 16.64 -5.23
N SER A 92 11.04 17.66 -4.67
CA SER A 92 11.65 18.97 -4.45
C SER A 92 11.38 19.53 -3.06
N LYS A 93 12.40 19.55 -2.19
CA LYS A 93 12.36 20.27 -0.91
C LYS A 93 12.08 21.76 -1.11
N LYS A 94 12.60 22.36 -2.20
CA LYS A 94 12.36 23.77 -2.53
C LYS A 94 10.88 24.04 -2.76
N VAL A 95 10.20 23.22 -3.56
CA VAL A 95 8.75 23.37 -3.80
C VAL A 95 8.00 23.42 -2.48
N ARG A 96 8.31 22.50 -1.56
CA ARG A 96 7.63 22.47 -0.26
C ARG A 96 7.93 23.68 0.60
N SER A 97 9.18 24.15 0.60
CA SER A 97 9.57 25.38 1.31
C SER A 97 8.86 26.61 0.74
N ASP A 98 8.72 26.70 -0.58
CA ASP A 98 8.06 27.82 -1.26
C ASP A 98 6.55 27.84 -0.95
N LEU A 99 5.95 26.68 -0.64
CA LEU A 99 4.52 26.50 -0.32
C LEU A 99 4.22 26.42 1.19
N GLY A 100 5.04 27.04 2.03
CA GLY A 100 4.79 27.12 3.49
C GLY A 100 5.34 25.97 4.34
N GLY A 101 6.12 25.05 3.74
CA GLY A 101 6.86 24.01 4.44
C GLY A 101 6.19 22.64 4.46
N ASP A 102 6.91 21.66 5.02
CA ASP A 102 6.54 20.24 4.93
C ASP A 102 5.16 19.94 5.55
N LEU A 103 4.82 20.57 6.68
CA LEU A 103 3.52 20.33 7.34
C LEU A 103 2.35 20.82 6.49
N VAL A 104 2.42 22.05 5.99
CA VAL A 104 1.36 22.67 5.19
C VAL A 104 1.10 21.85 3.93
N VAL A 105 2.16 21.54 3.17
CA VAL A 105 2.04 20.74 1.95
C VAL A 105 1.52 19.33 2.25
N THR A 106 1.98 18.69 3.33
CA THR A 106 1.51 17.34 3.67
C THR A 106 0.02 17.34 4.02
N ARG A 107 -0.47 18.35 4.74
CA ARG A 107 -1.90 18.48 5.06
C ARG A 107 -2.76 18.59 3.78
N ALA A 108 -2.32 19.42 2.82
CA ALA A 108 -3.04 19.60 1.57
C ALA A 108 -3.15 18.29 0.77
N LEU A 109 -2.05 17.54 0.71
CA LEU A 109 -2.03 16.23 0.05
C LEU A 109 -2.86 15.18 0.80
N ILE A 110 -2.86 15.20 2.14
CA ILE A 110 -3.69 14.28 2.94
C ILE A 110 -5.17 14.51 2.68
N GLY A 111 -5.63 15.76 2.64
CA GLY A 111 -7.03 16.08 2.32
C GLY A 111 -7.44 15.46 0.99
N GLN A 112 -6.69 15.79 -0.08
CA GLN A 112 -6.96 15.26 -1.42
C GLN A 112 -6.91 13.72 -1.50
N LEU A 113 -5.92 13.08 -0.86
CA LEU A 113 -5.79 11.62 -0.86
C LEU A 113 -6.89 10.94 -0.02
N CYS A 114 -7.39 11.60 1.02
CA CYS A 114 -8.48 11.06 1.82
C CYS A 114 -9.81 11.06 1.05
N ASP A 115 -10.00 12.01 0.15
CA ASP A 115 -11.24 12.24 -0.62
C ASP A 115 -11.36 11.38 -1.89
N VAL A 116 -10.30 10.70 -2.31
CA VAL A 116 -10.30 9.87 -3.53
C VAL A 116 -10.50 8.38 -3.22
N PRO A 117 -11.15 7.61 -4.10
CA PRO A 117 -11.20 6.16 -3.98
C PRO A 117 -9.81 5.51 -3.97
N ARG A 118 -9.66 4.44 -3.20
CA ARG A 118 -8.41 3.67 -3.10
C ARG A 118 -8.40 2.60 -4.18
N ASP A 119 -7.22 2.31 -4.68
CA ASP A 119 -7.02 1.29 -5.70
C ASP A 119 -5.64 0.66 -5.47
N ARG A 120 -5.68 -0.58 -4.99
CA ARG A 120 -4.47 -1.32 -4.62
C ARG A 120 -4.09 -2.35 -5.69
N ARG A 121 -4.59 -2.23 -6.92
CA ARG A 121 -4.24 -3.14 -8.03
C ARG A 121 -2.74 -3.23 -8.25
N VAL A 122 -2.01 -2.11 -8.12
CA VAL A 122 -0.55 -2.07 -8.26
C VAL A 122 0.11 -2.99 -7.24
N ASP A 123 -0.22 -2.82 -5.96
CA ASP A 123 0.32 -3.63 -4.87
C ASP A 123 -0.07 -5.10 -5.04
N GLU A 124 -1.33 -5.37 -5.37
CA GLU A 124 -1.84 -6.73 -5.55
C GLU A 124 -1.18 -7.45 -6.74
N ALA A 125 -0.99 -6.76 -7.86
CA ALA A 125 -0.26 -7.31 -9.00
C ALA A 125 1.22 -7.56 -8.66
N TYR A 126 1.88 -6.60 -7.98
CA TYR A 126 3.29 -6.72 -7.57
C TYR A 126 3.50 -7.92 -6.66
N MET A 127 2.72 -8.00 -5.59
CA MET A 127 2.82 -9.03 -4.57
C MET A 127 2.51 -10.41 -5.16
N PHE A 128 1.48 -10.51 -6.00
CA PHE A 128 1.11 -11.78 -6.60
C PHE A 128 2.13 -12.26 -7.64
N ALA A 129 2.56 -11.41 -8.56
CA ALA A 129 3.61 -11.74 -9.52
C ALA A 129 4.90 -12.18 -8.80
N GLY A 130 5.31 -11.49 -7.73
CA GLY A 130 6.47 -11.87 -6.92
C GLY A 130 6.32 -13.21 -6.18
N VAL A 131 5.10 -13.67 -5.90
CA VAL A 131 4.85 -15.04 -5.41
C VAL A 131 4.94 -16.05 -6.55
N LEU A 132 4.41 -15.74 -7.74
CA LEU A 132 4.44 -16.63 -8.90
C LEU A 132 5.86 -16.92 -9.39
N GLU A 133 6.81 -15.98 -9.24
CA GLU A 133 8.23 -16.23 -9.52
C GLU A 133 8.83 -17.36 -8.66
N ARG A 134 8.27 -17.63 -7.48
CA ARG A 134 8.75 -18.65 -6.54
C ARG A 134 7.88 -19.90 -6.55
N SER A 135 6.59 -19.74 -6.83
CA SER A 135 5.60 -20.80 -6.84
C SER A 135 4.66 -20.61 -8.03
N PRO A 136 5.06 -21.07 -9.23
CA PRO A 136 4.26 -20.94 -10.43
C PRO A 136 2.88 -21.62 -10.30
N LEU A 137 1.91 -21.11 -11.04
CA LEU A 137 0.59 -21.74 -11.13
C LEU A 137 0.68 -23.08 -11.87
N THR A 138 -0.09 -24.05 -11.41
CA THR A 138 -0.32 -25.27 -12.20
C THR A 138 -1.07 -24.93 -13.50
N ALA A 139 -0.94 -25.76 -14.54
CA ALA A 139 -1.68 -25.57 -15.80
C ALA A 139 -3.22 -25.53 -15.58
N ARG A 140 -3.74 -26.24 -14.58
CA ARG A 140 -5.17 -26.18 -14.20
C ARG A 140 -5.54 -24.82 -13.61
N GLN A 141 -4.71 -24.28 -12.71
CA GLN A 141 -4.95 -22.97 -12.11
C GLN A 141 -4.81 -21.85 -13.14
N ARG A 142 -3.77 -21.88 -13.96
CA ARG A 142 -3.58 -20.89 -15.04
C ARG A 142 -4.77 -20.88 -16.00
N ARG A 143 -5.32 -22.04 -16.36
CA ARG A 143 -6.52 -22.12 -17.23
C ARG A 143 -7.76 -21.45 -16.65
N ARG A 144 -7.88 -21.34 -15.33
CA ARG A 144 -9.03 -20.69 -14.65
C ARG A 144 -8.95 -19.17 -14.65
N LEU A 145 -7.79 -18.58 -14.89
CA LEU A 145 -7.65 -17.14 -14.91
C LEU A 145 -8.23 -16.54 -16.19
N SER A 146 -8.79 -15.33 -16.11
CA SER A 146 -9.14 -14.53 -17.28
C SER A 146 -7.91 -14.27 -18.16
N PRO A 147 -8.10 -14.07 -19.48
CA PRO A 147 -7.03 -13.62 -20.38
C PRO A 147 -6.33 -12.35 -19.89
N GLU A 148 -7.10 -11.37 -19.42
CA GLU A 148 -6.62 -10.08 -18.95
C GLU A 148 -5.74 -10.23 -17.70
N LEU A 149 -6.15 -11.07 -16.73
CA LEU A 149 -5.34 -11.33 -15.54
C LEU A 149 -4.06 -12.09 -15.88
N LYS A 150 -4.10 -13.03 -16.83
CA LYS A 150 -2.88 -13.72 -17.30
C LYS A 150 -1.89 -12.73 -17.88
N GLU A 151 -2.36 -11.87 -18.78
CA GLU A 151 -1.51 -10.86 -19.42
C GLU A 151 -0.90 -9.91 -18.38
N LEU A 152 -1.72 -9.39 -17.45
CA LEU A 152 -1.24 -8.53 -16.38
C LEU A 152 -0.13 -9.21 -15.56
N LEU A 153 -0.34 -10.45 -15.13
CA LEU A 153 0.63 -11.18 -14.31
C LEU A 153 1.88 -11.58 -15.07
N ASP A 154 1.76 -11.93 -16.35
CA ASP A 154 2.91 -12.24 -17.20
C ASP A 154 3.79 -10.99 -17.37
N ARG A 155 3.19 -9.83 -17.69
CA ARG A 155 3.90 -8.55 -17.82
C ARG A 155 4.50 -8.06 -16.50
N ALA A 156 3.76 -8.18 -15.39
CA ALA A 156 4.26 -7.83 -14.06
C ALA A 156 5.44 -8.73 -13.64
N GLY A 157 5.36 -10.04 -13.91
CA GLY A 157 6.44 -10.99 -13.65
C GLY A 157 7.68 -10.72 -14.50
N GLU A 158 7.49 -10.40 -15.79
CA GLU A 158 8.58 -9.96 -16.66
C GLU A 158 9.25 -8.71 -16.13
N LEU A 159 8.48 -7.69 -15.75
CA LEU A 159 8.99 -6.46 -15.18
C LEU A 159 9.82 -6.72 -13.92
N ILE A 160 9.32 -7.55 -13.00
CA ILE A 160 10.03 -7.95 -11.77
C ILE A 160 11.36 -8.63 -12.11
N ARG A 161 11.37 -9.59 -13.05
CA ARG A 161 12.60 -10.27 -13.48
C ARG A 161 13.60 -9.31 -14.13
N ARG A 162 13.12 -8.38 -14.94
CA ARG A 162 13.96 -7.40 -15.63
C ARG A 162 14.55 -6.39 -14.66
N CYS A 163 13.73 -5.83 -13.78
CA CYS A 163 14.04 -4.63 -13.01
C CYS A 163 14.49 -4.88 -11.58
N GLU A 164 14.31 -6.06 -10.99
CA GLU A 164 14.72 -6.31 -9.60
C GLU A 164 15.86 -7.31 -9.50
N ARG A 165 16.75 -7.11 -8.53
CA ARG A 165 17.81 -8.07 -8.18
C ARG A 165 17.81 -8.38 -6.68
N PRO A 166 17.96 -9.65 -6.28
CA PRO A 166 18.20 -10.01 -4.89
C PRO A 166 19.46 -9.31 -4.37
N VAL A 167 19.40 -8.78 -3.15
CA VAL A 167 20.57 -8.23 -2.47
C VAL A 167 21.01 -9.22 -1.39
N PRO A 168 22.27 -9.69 -1.38
CA PRO A 168 22.75 -10.62 -0.36
C PRO A 168 22.47 -10.10 1.06
N ARG A 169 21.96 -10.98 1.93
CA ARG A 169 21.65 -10.69 3.35
C ARG A 169 20.57 -9.65 3.59
N ARG A 170 19.82 -9.21 2.58
CA ARG A 170 18.67 -8.32 2.75
C ARG A 170 17.37 -9.03 2.39
N SER A 171 16.31 -8.67 3.11
CA SER A 171 14.95 -9.16 2.84
C SER A 171 14.31 -8.49 1.62
N PHE A 172 14.89 -7.38 1.14
CA PHE A 172 14.40 -6.61 0.00
C PHE A 172 15.31 -6.75 -1.22
N LYS A 173 14.70 -6.59 -2.40
CA LYS A 173 15.40 -6.52 -3.67
C LYS A 173 15.78 -5.08 -4.00
N THR A 174 16.83 -4.90 -4.80
CA THR A 174 17.18 -3.60 -5.37
C THR A 174 16.49 -3.44 -6.71
N VAL A 175 16.08 -2.22 -7.02
CA VAL A 175 15.52 -1.83 -8.33
C VAL A 175 16.63 -1.32 -9.23
N LEU A 176 16.65 -1.79 -10.48
CA LEU A 176 17.58 -1.38 -11.52
C LEU A 176 16.99 -0.18 -12.27
N ALA A 177 17.39 1.03 -11.90
CA ALA A 177 16.82 2.26 -12.43
C ALA A 177 16.86 2.34 -13.97
N ARG A 178 17.99 1.95 -14.59
CA ARG A 178 18.14 1.93 -16.05
C ARG A 178 17.11 1.03 -16.74
N GLU A 179 16.89 -0.16 -16.19
CA GLU A 179 15.94 -1.12 -16.76
C GLU A 179 14.49 -0.64 -16.61
N CYS A 180 14.18 0.00 -15.47
CA CYS A 180 12.87 0.59 -15.25
C CYS A 180 12.59 1.74 -16.21
N ASP A 181 13.55 2.65 -16.37
CA ASP A 181 13.40 3.80 -17.26
C ASP A 181 13.29 3.34 -18.73
N ALA A 182 14.06 2.32 -19.13
CA ALA A 182 13.95 1.70 -20.46
C ALA A 182 12.56 1.09 -20.69
N PHE A 183 12.03 0.33 -19.74
CA PHE A 183 10.68 -0.24 -19.84
C PHE A 183 9.60 0.83 -19.98
N LEU A 184 9.68 1.93 -19.23
CA LEU A 184 8.72 3.04 -19.36
C LEU A 184 8.81 3.72 -20.72
N VAL A 185 10.03 3.91 -21.25
CA VAL A 185 10.23 4.47 -22.60
C VAL A 185 9.63 3.54 -23.66
N GLU A 186 9.84 2.23 -23.56
CA GLU A 186 9.23 1.24 -24.46
C GLU A 186 7.68 1.32 -24.44
N MET A 187 7.09 1.49 -23.25
CA MET A 187 5.63 1.68 -23.12
C MET A 187 5.14 2.97 -23.77
N TYR A 188 5.91 4.06 -23.65
CA TYR A 188 5.61 5.34 -24.29
C TYR A 188 5.71 5.25 -25.82
N GLU A 189 6.79 4.65 -26.34
CA GLU A 189 6.99 4.44 -27.78
C GLU A 189 5.90 3.53 -28.38
N ALA A 190 5.39 2.57 -27.61
CA ALA A 190 4.26 1.73 -27.98
C ALA A 190 2.88 2.41 -27.84
N GLY A 191 2.82 3.66 -27.37
CA GLY A 191 1.58 4.41 -27.15
C GLY A 191 0.71 3.87 -26.01
N CYS A 192 1.29 3.09 -25.08
CA CYS A 192 0.58 2.56 -23.90
C CYS A 192 0.43 3.59 -22.77
N ILE A 193 1.32 4.58 -22.73
CA ILE A 193 1.27 5.73 -21.82
C ILE A 193 1.59 7.00 -22.60
N ASP A 194 1.11 8.13 -22.11
CA ASP A 194 1.46 9.44 -22.64
C ASP A 194 2.76 10.00 -22.02
N GLU A 195 3.18 11.18 -22.50
CA GLU A 195 4.39 11.85 -22.00
C GLU A 195 4.25 12.27 -20.52
N GLU A 196 3.05 12.64 -20.09
CA GLU A 196 2.77 13.07 -18.71
C GLU A 196 3.06 11.93 -17.73
N GLU A 197 2.48 10.77 -18.01
CA GLU A 197 2.64 9.58 -17.21
C GLU A 197 4.06 9.04 -17.24
N LEU A 198 4.75 9.09 -18.39
CA LEU A 198 6.16 8.74 -18.47
C LEU A 198 6.99 9.56 -17.48
N VAL A 199 6.82 10.89 -17.49
CA VAL A 199 7.54 11.80 -16.59
C VAL A 199 7.22 11.50 -15.13
N LEU A 200 5.93 11.32 -14.80
CA LEU A 200 5.49 11.00 -13.45
C LEU A 200 6.02 9.66 -12.94
N CYS A 201 6.05 8.62 -13.78
CA CYS A 201 6.54 7.30 -13.39
C CYS A 201 8.05 7.30 -13.19
N ILE A 202 8.82 7.96 -14.07
CA ILE A 202 10.28 8.12 -13.93
C ILE A 202 10.63 8.88 -12.66
N GLN A 203 9.93 10.00 -12.40
CA GLN A 203 10.17 10.81 -11.21
C GLN A 203 9.68 10.10 -9.94
N GLY A 204 8.52 9.44 -9.99
CA GLY A 204 7.99 8.61 -8.92
C GLY A 204 8.99 7.53 -8.51
N ARG A 205 9.58 6.81 -9.48
CA ARG A 205 10.64 5.84 -9.23
C ARG A 205 11.90 6.49 -8.63
N LYS A 206 12.32 7.68 -9.10
CA LYS A 206 13.49 8.39 -8.54
C LYS A 206 13.29 8.64 -7.05
N THR A 207 12.12 9.11 -6.68
CA THR A 207 11.81 9.50 -5.31
C THR A 207 11.57 8.29 -4.39
N THR A 208 10.86 7.27 -4.87
CA THR A 208 10.48 6.10 -4.07
C THR A 208 11.54 5.00 -4.07
N GLN A 209 12.34 4.90 -5.13
CA GLN A 209 13.29 3.81 -5.36
C GLN A 209 12.64 2.42 -5.31
N CYS A 210 11.36 2.33 -5.67
CA CYS A 210 10.63 1.06 -5.76
C CYS A 210 10.06 0.84 -7.17
N LEU A 211 9.52 -0.36 -7.41
CA LEU A 211 9.00 -0.76 -8.72
C LEU A 211 7.56 -0.27 -8.97
N LEU A 212 6.83 0.15 -7.92
CA LEU A 212 5.40 0.48 -8.03
C LEU A 212 5.09 1.57 -9.08
N PRO A 213 5.87 2.66 -9.19
CA PRO A 213 5.65 3.65 -10.26
C PRO A 213 5.81 3.09 -11.67
N VAL A 214 6.61 2.04 -11.84
CA VAL A 214 6.89 1.39 -13.12
C VAL A 214 5.81 0.36 -13.46
N LEU A 215 5.25 -0.27 -12.43
CA LEU A 215 4.17 -1.24 -12.56
C LEU A 215 2.81 -0.56 -12.78
N TYR A 216 2.62 0.66 -12.25
CA TYR A 216 1.36 1.39 -12.31
C TYR A 216 0.70 1.41 -13.71
N PRO A 217 1.41 1.74 -14.80
CA PRO A 217 0.85 1.72 -16.15
C PRO A 217 0.22 0.39 -16.59
N LEU A 218 0.70 -0.74 -16.04
CA LEU A 218 0.18 -2.07 -16.37
C LEU A 218 -1.17 -2.35 -15.69
N THR A 219 -1.48 -1.64 -14.62
CA THR A 219 -2.67 -1.87 -13.78
C THR A 219 -3.82 -0.92 -14.04
N ARG A 220 -3.66 -0.01 -15.03
CA ARG A 220 -4.76 0.83 -15.51
C ARG A 220 -5.92 -0.09 -15.91
N PRO A 221 -7.19 0.35 -15.73
CA PRO A 221 -8.34 -0.46 -16.13
C PRO A 221 -8.15 -0.97 -17.57
N VAL A 222 -7.96 -2.29 -17.70
CA VAL A 222 -7.42 -2.91 -18.92
C VAL A 222 -8.44 -2.93 -20.07
N SER A 223 -9.66 -2.46 -19.88
CA SER A 223 -10.68 -2.59 -20.91
C SER A 223 -11.58 -1.36 -21.14
N PRO A 224 -11.76 -0.93 -22.40
CA PRO A 224 -12.88 -0.09 -22.82
C PRO A 224 -14.27 -0.68 -22.52
N ARG A 225 -14.37 -1.97 -22.17
CA ARG A 225 -15.61 -2.62 -21.70
C ARG A 225 -15.89 -2.37 -20.21
N GLN A 226 -14.90 -1.94 -19.42
CA GLN A 226 -15.01 -1.70 -17.98
C GLN A 226 -15.37 -0.24 -17.66
N ARG A 227 -16.27 0.38 -18.46
CA ARG A 227 -16.70 1.79 -18.25
C ARG A 227 -17.38 2.06 -16.92
N ALA A 228 -17.71 1.01 -16.16
CA ALA A 228 -18.24 1.12 -14.81
C ALA A 228 -17.31 0.39 -13.85
N PHE A 229 -16.73 1.15 -12.91
CA PHE A 229 -16.23 0.60 -11.67
C PHE A 229 -17.29 0.79 -10.59
N SER A 230 -17.28 -0.08 -9.59
CA SER A 230 -18.08 0.10 -8.38
C SER A 230 -17.18 0.55 -7.24
N LEU A 231 -17.76 1.25 -6.27
CA LEU A 231 -17.10 1.56 -5.01
C LEU A 231 -17.58 0.57 -3.96
N THR A 232 -16.65 -0.17 -3.39
CA THR A 232 -16.93 -1.01 -2.22
C THR A 232 -16.56 -0.24 -0.96
N VAL A 233 -17.54 -0.02 -0.08
CA VAL A 233 -17.28 0.51 1.26
C VAL A 233 -16.85 -0.65 2.15
N ALA A 234 -15.56 -0.75 2.44
CA ALA A 234 -15.02 -1.87 3.21
C ALA A 234 -14.80 -1.54 4.70
N CYS A 235 -14.94 -0.27 5.11
CA CYS A 235 -14.92 0.08 6.53
C CYS A 235 -15.75 1.32 6.87
N PRO A 236 -16.74 1.20 7.78
CA PRO A 236 -17.37 2.37 8.38
C PRO A 236 -16.33 3.16 9.19
N ALA A 237 -16.29 4.48 8.97
CA ALA A 237 -15.47 5.40 9.75
C ALA A 237 -15.74 5.25 11.26
N GLY A 238 -14.70 5.39 12.09
CA GLY A 238 -14.83 5.42 13.55
C GLY A 238 -14.97 4.06 14.26
N THR A 239 -14.74 2.94 13.58
CA THR A 239 -14.85 1.59 14.17
C THR A 239 -13.58 1.09 14.86
N TYR A 240 -12.52 1.89 14.88
CA TYR A 240 -11.22 1.46 15.38
C TYR A 240 -10.99 1.87 16.84
N ARG A 241 -10.22 1.04 17.54
CA ARG A 241 -9.78 1.32 18.91
C ARG A 241 -8.41 1.98 18.88
N ASP A 242 -8.24 2.93 19.77
CA ASP A 242 -6.96 3.58 20.02
C ASP A 242 -6.35 3.06 21.33
N THR A 243 -5.03 3.15 21.42
CA THR A 243 -4.29 3.00 22.68
C THR A 243 -3.32 4.14 22.81
N TYR A 244 -3.35 4.87 23.93
CA TYR A 244 -2.47 6.03 24.16
C TYR A 244 -2.40 6.96 22.93
N ASP A 245 -3.57 7.27 22.36
CA ASP A 245 -3.73 8.10 21.17
C ASP A 245 -3.10 7.57 19.88
N ILE A 246 -2.77 6.28 19.81
CA ILE A 246 -2.28 5.60 18.61
C ILE A 246 -3.35 4.63 18.11
N PRO A 247 -3.68 4.64 16.81
CA PRO A 247 -4.62 3.67 16.26
C PRO A 247 -4.02 2.26 16.30
N LEU A 248 -4.73 1.29 16.90
CA LEU A 248 -4.22 -0.07 17.08
C LEU A 248 -3.88 -0.79 15.77
N TYR A 249 -4.55 -0.42 14.67
CA TYR A 249 -4.23 -0.95 13.34
C TYR A 249 -2.83 -0.58 12.85
N ALA A 250 -2.19 0.45 13.44
CA ALA A 250 -0.82 0.81 13.10
C ALA A 250 0.19 -0.19 13.68
N LEU A 251 -0.18 -0.91 14.74
CA LEU A 251 0.63 -1.93 15.41
C LEU A 251 0.48 -3.28 14.70
N ASP A 252 1.00 -3.38 13.48
CA ASP A 252 0.88 -4.57 12.62
C ASP A 252 2.17 -5.41 12.57
N GLY A 253 2.18 -6.42 11.70
CA GLY A 253 3.34 -7.30 11.50
C GLY A 253 4.61 -6.63 10.98
N TYR A 254 4.57 -5.35 10.61
CA TYR A 254 5.72 -4.56 10.16
C TYR A 254 6.27 -3.61 11.25
N THR A 255 5.58 -3.50 12.39
CA THR A 255 6.08 -2.80 13.58
C THR A 255 6.64 -3.79 14.59
N ARG A 256 7.61 -3.38 15.42
CA ARG A 256 8.19 -4.25 16.45
C ARG A 256 7.12 -4.70 17.46
N THR A 257 6.35 -3.75 17.99
CA THR A 257 5.25 -4.00 18.93
C THR A 257 4.18 -4.89 18.31
N GLY A 258 3.72 -4.59 17.09
CA GLY A 258 2.69 -5.40 16.44
C GLY A 258 3.16 -6.81 16.09
N SER A 259 4.42 -6.98 15.65
CA SER A 259 5.01 -8.30 15.42
C SER A 259 5.10 -9.12 16.70
N ARG A 260 5.46 -8.49 17.83
CA ARG A 260 5.47 -9.14 19.14
C ARG A 260 4.07 -9.53 19.62
N ALA A 261 3.09 -8.64 19.48
CA ALA A 261 1.70 -8.93 19.83
C ALA A 261 1.11 -10.06 18.98
N LEU A 262 1.44 -10.11 17.68
CA LEU A 262 1.05 -11.22 16.80
C LEU A 262 1.67 -12.57 17.22
N GLU A 263 2.92 -12.56 17.69
CA GLU A 263 3.54 -13.78 18.22
C GLU A 263 2.82 -14.27 19.48
N LEU A 264 2.50 -13.37 20.41
CA LEU A 264 1.74 -13.71 21.60
C LEU A 264 0.34 -14.24 21.25
N LEU A 265 -0.34 -13.60 20.30
CA LEU A 265 -1.65 -14.03 19.81
C LEU A 265 -1.61 -15.45 19.26
N PHE A 266 -0.59 -15.76 18.45
CA PHE A 266 -0.40 -17.09 17.87
C PHE A 266 -0.35 -18.16 18.96
N TRP A 267 0.45 -17.96 20.02
CA TRP A 267 0.58 -18.91 21.11
C TRP A 267 -0.67 -19.00 21.99
N ALA A 268 -1.44 -17.92 22.09
CA ALA A 268 -2.66 -17.88 22.88
C ALA A 268 -3.91 -18.39 22.15
N THR A 269 -3.83 -18.65 20.83
CA THR A 269 -4.99 -19.01 20.00
C THR A 269 -4.83 -20.40 19.34
N PRO A 270 -5.35 -21.49 19.95
CA PRO A 270 -5.22 -22.85 19.42
C PRO A 270 -5.79 -23.00 18.00
N ARG A 271 -6.88 -22.30 17.66
CA ARG A 271 -7.49 -22.33 16.32
C ARG A 271 -6.50 -21.87 15.24
N LEU A 272 -5.84 -20.74 15.45
CA LEU A 272 -4.80 -20.22 14.54
C LEU A 272 -3.59 -21.15 14.47
N GLN A 273 -3.17 -21.77 15.59
CA GLN A 273 -2.09 -22.75 15.58
C GLN A 273 -2.42 -23.99 14.74
N SER A 274 -3.65 -24.48 14.84
CA SER A 274 -4.15 -25.61 14.06
C SER A 274 -4.14 -25.30 12.56
N LEU A 275 -4.70 -24.14 12.17
CA LEU A 275 -4.76 -23.70 10.78
C LEU A 275 -3.37 -23.51 10.14
N LEU A 276 -2.40 -23.00 10.91
CA LEU A 276 -1.04 -22.77 10.44
C LEU A 276 -0.11 -23.97 10.65
N LYS A 277 -0.63 -25.13 11.08
CA LYS A 277 0.18 -26.33 11.40
C LYS A 277 0.96 -26.87 10.20
N SER A 278 0.41 -26.76 8.99
CA SER A 278 1.02 -27.23 7.75
C SER A 278 2.28 -26.45 7.34
N LEU A 279 2.47 -25.24 7.87
CA LEU A 279 3.62 -24.40 7.57
C LEU A 279 4.84 -24.85 8.39
N LYS A 280 5.93 -25.21 7.70
CA LYS A 280 7.09 -25.90 8.30
C LYS A 280 7.87 -25.06 9.33
N SER A 281 7.97 -23.75 9.13
CA SER A 281 8.82 -22.89 9.97
C SER A 281 8.03 -21.84 10.74
N ARG A 282 8.53 -21.49 11.93
CA ARG A 282 7.99 -20.37 12.72
C ARG A 282 7.95 -19.06 11.92
N SER A 283 9.01 -18.77 11.15
CA SER A 283 9.05 -17.56 10.31
C SER A 283 7.93 -17.54 9.26
N THR A 284 7.67 -18.67 8.60
CA THR A 284 6.58 -18.80 7.62
C THR A 284 5.22 -18.64 8.28
N LYS A 285 5.01 -19.22 9.47
CA LYS A 285 3.76 -19.05 10.25
C LYS A 285 3.52 -17.59 10.61
N MET A 286 4.55 -16.87 11.06
CA MET A 286 4.41 -15.44 11.40
C MET A 286 4.14 -14.57 10.18
N LYS A 287 4.75 -14.88 9.02
CA LYS A 287 4.43 -14.19 7.76
C LYS A 287 2.99 -14.47 7.31
N ALA A 288 2.52 -15.71 7.43
CA ALA A 288 1.15 -16.09 7.13
C ALA A 288 0.17 -15.32 8.03
N LEU A 289 0.43 -15.29 9.33
CA LEU A 289 -0.41 -14.57 10.30
C LEU A 289 -0.43 -13.07 10.05
N ALA A 290 0.72 -12.46 9.75
CA ALA A 290 0.80 -11.05 9.37
C ALA A 290 0.01 -10.75 8.07
N ALA A 291 0.06 -11.66 7.09
CA ALA A 291 -0.72 -11.54 5.86
C ALA A 291 -2.24 -11.67 6.13
N LEU A 292 -2.66 -12.58 7.02
CA LEU A 292 -4.06 -12.68 7.43
C LEU A 292 -4.53 -11.41 8.14
N LEU A 293 -3.76 -10.91 9.12
CA LEU A 293 -4.03 -9.62 9.79
C LEU A 293 -4.14 -8.49 8.77
N PHE A 294 -3.24 -8.46 7.79
CA PHE A 294 -3.28 -7.44 6.75
C PHE A 294 -4.59 -7.49 5.97
N VAL A 295 -5.06 -8.67 5.55
CA VAL A 295 -6.32 -8.77 4.80
C VAL A 295 -7.52 -8.30 5.63
N VAL A 296 -7.58 -8.62 6.92
CA VAL A 296 -8.74 -8.31 7.78
C VAL A 296 -8.71 -6.91 8.40
N GLU A 297 -7.53 -6.29 8.49
CA GLU A 297 -7.34 -5.00 9.15
C GLU A 297 -6.45 -4.07 8.32
N GLY A 298 -5.18 -4.42 8.10
CA GLY A 298 -4.18 -3.48 7.55
C GLY A 298 -4.47 -2.97 6.13
N GLY A 299 -5.08 -3.80 5.29
CA GLY A 299 -5.38 -3.56 3.89
C GLY A 299 -6.80 -3.07 3.62
N VAL A 300 -7.58 -2.85 4.68
CA VAL A 300 -8.95 -2.33 4.59
C VAL A 300 -8.93 -0.86 4.15
N CYS A 301 -9.80 -0.53 3.20
CA CYS A 301 -10.01 0.80 2.66
C CYS A 301 -11.42 1.32 3.01
N ALA A 302 -11.58 2.63 3.16
CA ALA A 302 -12.92 3.22 3.35
C ALA A 302 -13.76 3.08 2.08
N GLU A 303 -13.22 3.55 0.96
CA GLU A 303 -13.78 3.37 -0.37
C GLU A 303 -12.73 2.76 -1.28
N GLU A 304 -13.02 1.60 -1.85
CA GLU A 304 -12.12 0.89 -2.74
C GLU A 304 -12.77 0.72 -4.11
N VAL A 305 -12.01 1.04 -5.17
CA VAL A 305 -12.42 0.74 -6.54
C VAL A 305 -12.51 -0.78 -6.71
N SER A 306 -13.58 -1.26 -7.32
CA SER A 306 -13.80 -2.66 -7.65
C SER A 306 -14.29 -2.82 -9.09
N ASP A 307 -13.72 -3.82 -9.76
CA ASP A 307 -14.08 -4.28 -11.09
C ASP A 307 -13.76 -5.78 -11.21
N PRO A 308 -14.30 -6.49 -12.22
CA PRO A 308 -14.12 -7.95 -12.32
C PRO A 308 -12.67 -8.43 -12.37
N LEU A 309 -11.76 -7.68 -13.01
CA LEU A 309 -10.35 -8.05 -13.09
C LEU A 309 -9.69 -7.88 -11.71
N TYR A 310 -10.02 -6.80 -11.01
CA TYR A 310 -9.47 -6.57 -9.68
C TYR A 310 -10.00 -7.56 -8.64
N ASP A 311 -11.29 -7.88 -8.69
CA ASP A 311 -11.90 -8.86 -7.80
C ASP A 311 -11.30 -10.26 -8.02
N GLU A 312 -11.07 -10.65 -9.28
CA GLU A 312 -10.37 -11.88 -9.62
C GLU A 312 -8.92 -11.86 -9.10
N LEU A 313 -8.19 -10.75 -9.31
CA LEU A 313 -6.83 -10.59 -8.81
C LEU A 313 -6.78 -10.79 -7.29
N LYS A 314 -7.63 -10.09 -6.52
CA LYS A 314 -7.71 -10.20 -5.05
C LYS A 314 -8.09 -11.60 -4.59
N HIS A 315 -9.04 -12.24 -5.28
CA HIS A 315 -9.49 -13.58 -4.94
C HIS A 315 -8.34 -14.60 -5.06
N VAL A 316 -7.59 -14.54 -6.15
CA VAL A 316 -6.50 -15.49 -6.40
C VAL A 316 -5.22 -15.14 -5.61
N SER A 317 -4.93 -13.85 -5.42
CA SER A 317 -3.72 -13.37 -4.76
C SER A 317 -3.68 -13.67 -3.26
N ARG A 318 -4.76 -13.36 -2.54
CA ARG A 318 -4.85 -13.43 -1.07
C ARG A 318 -4.54 -14.83 -0.53
N GLY A 319 -4.95 -15.86 -1.27
CA GLY A 319 -4.66 -17.23 -0.86
C GLY A 319 -3.19 -17.62 -0.98
N ARG A 320 -2.41 -16.95 -1.82
CA ARG A 320 -1.04 -17.34 -2.11
C ARG A 320 -0.02 -16.63 -1.24
N TRP A 321 -0.28 -15.39 -0.85
CA TRP A 321 0.69 -14.60 -0.10
C TRP A 321 0.84 -15.05 1.35
N SER A 322 -0.22 -15.58 1.95
CA SER A 322 -0.17 -16.20 3.28
C SER A 322 0.63 -17.52 3.27
N GLY A 323 0.85 -18.12 2.10
CA GLY A 323 1.43 -19.45 1.96
C GLY A 323 0.49 -20.59 2.36
N LEU A 324 -0.79 -20.29 2.63
CA LEU A 324 -1.81 -21.29 2.93
C LEU A 324 -2.43 -21.86 1.64
N PRO A 325 -3.00 -23.07 1.69
CA PRO A 325 -3.88 -23.55 0.64
C PRO A 325 -5.10 -22.62 0.49
N ALA A 326 -5.57 -22.40 -0.75
CA ALA A 326 -6.65 -21.45 -1.04
C ALA A 326 -7.95 -21.82 -0.31
N GLU A 327 -8.21 -23.11 -0.14
CA GLU A 327 -9.34 -23.68 0.57
C GLU A 327 -9.35 -23.37 2.07
N MET A 328 -8.20 -23.08 2.68
CA MET A 328 -8.10 -22.75 4.11
C MET A 328 -8.27 -21.26 4.39
N ILE A 329 -8.26 -20.42 3.36
CA ILE A 329 -8.23 -18.95 3.52
C ILE A 329 -9.51 -18.42 4.17
N PRO A 330 -10.73 -18.83 3.77
CA PRO A 330 -11.94 -18.32 4.40
C PRO A 330 -11.95 -18.58 5.91
N GLU A 331 -11.65 -19.81 6.33
CA GLU A 331 -11.59 -20.19 7.75
C GLU A 331 -10.46 -19.45 8.50
N ALA A 332 -9.31 -19.26 7.86
CA ALA A 332 -8.19 -18.54 8.46
C ALA A 332 -8.46 -17.04 8.62
N LEU A 333 -9.17 -16.41 7.69
CA LEU A 333 -9.59 -15.02 7.80
C LEU A 333 -10.65 -14.84 8.89
N GLU A 334 -11.62 -15.76 8.98
CA GLU A 334 -12.62 -15.77 10.06
C GLU A 334 -11.94 -15.91 11.43
N ALA A 335 -11.05 -16.89 11.60
CA ALA A 335 -10.29 -17.07 12.82
C ALA A 335 -9.45 -15.84 13.20
N MET A 336 -8.89 -15.14 12.20
CA MET A 336 -8.14 -13.91 12.43
C MET A 336 -9.04 -12.75 12.85
N LEU A 337 -10.21 -12.59 12.21
CA LEU A 337 -11.22 -11.59 12.58
C LEU A 337 -11.70 -11.77 14.02
N GLU A 338 -12.05 -12.99 14.41
CA GLU A 338 -12.43 -13.34 15.79
C GLU A 338 -11.32 -13.04 16.80
N ALA A 339 -10.06 -13.15 16.38
CA ALA A 339 -8.90 -12.93 17.22
C ALA A 339 -8.52 -11.44 17.41
N ILE A 340 -9.10 -10.50 16.64
CA ILE A 340 -8.78 -9.06 16.71
C ILE A 340 -8.98 -8.48 18.13
N PRO A 341 -10.08 -8.75 18.87
CA PRO A 341 -10.25 -8.23 20.22
C PRO A 341 -9.12 -8.62 21.17
N HIS A 342 -8.68 -9.88 21.11
CA HIS A 342 -7.56 -10.37 21.93
C HIS A 342 -6.22 -9.79 21.46
N LEU A 343 -6.00 -9.67 20.14
CA LEU A 343 -4.82 -8.99 19.60
C LEU A 343 -4.74 -7.54 20.08
N ASN A 344 -5.87 -6.83 20.15
CA ASN A 344 -5.93 -5.46 20.61
C ASN A 344 -5.53 -5.33 22.09
N GLN A 345 -5.91 -6.27 22.95
CA GLN A 345 -5.43 -6.32 24.34
C GLN A 345 -3.91 -6.51 24.38
N LEU A 346 -3.39 -7.50 23.64
CA LEU A 346 -1.95 -7.78 23.59
C LEU A 346 -1.14 -6.60 23.04
N ARG A 347 -1.67 -5.86 22.06
CA ARG A 347 -1.06 -4.63 21.54
C ARG A 347 -0.99 -3.54 22.60
N GLN A 348 -2.04 -3.35 23.39
CA GLN A 348 -2.08 -2.38 24.48
C GLN A 348 -1.03 -2.71 25.56
N GLU A 349 -0.99 -3.97 25.99
CA GLU A 349 -0.02 -4.46 26.98
C GLU A 349 1.42 -4.31 26.48
N THR A 350 1.69 -4.71 25.24
CA THR A 350 3.03 -4.65 24.63
C THR A 350 3.49 -3.22 24.34
N TRP A 351 2.56 -2.28 24.14
CA TRP A 351 2.90 -0.87 23.92
C TRP A 351 3.19 -0.14 25.24
N GLY A 352 2.50 -0.51 26.32
CA GLY A 352 2.69 0.08 27.64
C GLY A 352 3.89 -0.45 28.44
N SER A 353 4.43 -1.62 28.06
CA SER A 353 5.63 -2.24 28.64
C SER A 353 6.91 -1.71 28.02
#